data_AF-A0A1M5AT42-F1
#
_entry.id   AF-A0A1M5AT42-F1
#
_cell.length_a   1.000
_cell.length_b   1.000
_cell.length_c   1.000
_cell.angle_alpha   90.00
_cell.angle_beta   90.00
_cell.angle_gamma   90.00
#
_symmetry.space_group_name_H-M   'P 1'
#
loop_
_entity.id
_entity.type
_entity.pdbx_description
1 polymer ?
#
loop_
_entity_poly.entity_id
_entity_poly.type
_entity_poly.pdbx_seq_one_letter_code
_entity_poly.pdbx_strand_id
1 'polypeptide(L)'
;MSLIITLLQTVKKYWLIIMGSILVSITVLSLWPLATLPSVPGTDKVHHLIGYAALMFPVALRQPRQWRWIGLALLAYSGGIELVQPYVNRYGEWLDLAANAGGLLCGWLLAMALNFCLSVQDRQQ
;
A
#
# COMPACT_ATOMS: atom_id res chain seq x y z
N MET A 1 14.04 -20.02 9.01
CA MET A 1 13.73 -18.94 9.98
C MET A 1 14.61 -17.71 9.80
N SER A 2 15.93 -17.83 9.59
CA SER A 2 16.81 -16.67 9.35
C SER A 2 16.44 -15.84 8.11
N LEU A 3 16.06 -16.49 7.00
CA LEU A 3 15.73 -15.79 5.75
C LEU A 3 14.56 -14.80 5.90
N ILE A 4 13.47 -15.21 6.56
CA ILE A 4 12.27 -14.37 6.74
C ILE A 4 12.61 -13.13 7.55
N ILE A 5 13.39 -13.28 8.64
CA ILE A 5 13.81 -12.16 9.48
C ILE A 5 14.68 -11.19 8.67
N THR A 6 15.66 -11.70 7.90
CA THR A 6 16.50 -10.88 7.03
C THR A 6 15.68 -10.11 5.98
N LEU A 7 14.65 -10.74 5.40
CA LEU A 7 13.74 -10.07 4.46
C LEU A 7 12.95 -8.94 5.15
N LEU A 8 12.36 -9.19 6.32
CA LEU A 8 11.61 -8.16 7.06
C LEU A 8 12.51 -7.00 7.49
N GLN A 9 13.74 -7.28 7.90
CA GLN A 9 14.74 -6.25 8.20
C GLN A 9 15.12 -5.44 6.96
N THR A 10 15.25 -6.09 5.80
CA THR A 10 15.51 -5.43 4.51
C THR A 10 14.35 -4.50 4.14
N VAL A 11 13.10 -4.94 4.29
CA VAL A 11 11.91 -4.09 4.08
C VAL A 11 11.92 -2.91 5.03
N LYS A 12 12.19 -3.12 6.33
CA LYS A 12 12.31 -2.03 7.32
C LYS A 12 13.41 -1.04 6.95
N LYS A 13 14.55 -1.52 6.43
CA LYS A 13 15.70 -0.68 6.04
C LYS A 13 15.36 0.20 4.83
N TYR A 14 14.74 -0.36 3.81
CA TYR A 14 14.45 0.33 2.54
C TYR A 14 13.00 0.78 2.41
N TRP A 15 12.28 0.94 3.52
CA TRP A 15 10.84 1.19 3.54
C TRP A 15 10.41 2.42 2.71
N LEU A 16 11.20 3.50 2.73
CA LEU A 16 10.93 4.71 1.93
C LEU A 16 11.04 4.46 0.44
N ILE A 17 12.07 3.73 0.00
CA ILE A 17 12.29 3.42 -1.41
C ILE A 17 11.18 2.51 -1.91
N ILE A 18 10.82 1.49 -1.13
CA ILE A 18 9.74 0.54 -1.46
C ILE A 18 8.39 1.27 -1.51
N MET A 19 8.06 2.06 -0.50
CA MET A 19 6.83 2.85 -0.46
C MET A 19 6.77 3.83 -1.64
N GLY A 20 7.87 4.56 -1.89
CA GLY A 20 7.96 5.55 -2.96
C GLY A 20 7.81 4.92 -4.35
N SER A 21 8.45 3.78 -4.61
CA SER A 21 8.32 3.09 -5.90
C SER A 21 6.90 2.59 -6.13
N ILE A 22 6.26 1.99 -5.12
CA ILE A 22 4.87 1.53 -5.21
C ILE A 22 3.93 2.72 -5.44
N LEU A 23 4.11 3.83 -4.71
CA LEU A 23 3.30 5.03 -4.87
C LEU A 23 3.40 5.60 -6.29
N VAL A 24 4.61 5.67 -6.85
CA VAL A 24 4.83 6.09 -8.24
C VAL A 24 4.14 5.14 -9.22
N SER A 25 4.29 3.83 -9.04
CA SER A 25 3.61 2.84 -9.88
C SER A 25 2.09 2.99 -9.85
N ILE A 26 1.48 3.12 -8.66
CA ILE A 26 0.04 3.34 -8.52
C ILE A 26 -0.37 4.62 -9.24
N THR A 27 0.35 5.73 -9.00
CA THR A 27 0.03 7.03 -9.62
C THR A 27 0.06 6.96 -11.14
N VAL A 28 1.13 6.38 -11.70
CA VAL A 28 1.27 6.22 -13.16
C VAL A 28 0.14 5.34 -13.69
N LEU A 29 -0.09 4.18 -13.09
CA LEU A 29 -1.11 3.23 -13.56
C LEU A 29 -2.54 3.76 -13.42
N SER A 30 -2.81 4.60 -12.41
CA SER A 30 -4.13 5.19 -12.19
C SER A 30 -4.42 6.38 -13.11
N LEU A 31 -3.40 7.15 -13.51
CA LEU A 31 -3.55 8.36 -14.32
C LEU A 31 -3.19 8.17 -15.81
N TRP A 32 -2.56 7.06 -16.18
CA TRP A 32 -2.23 6.78 -17.57
C TRP A 32 -3.52 6.66 -18.40
N PRO A 33 -3.73 7.46 -19.46
CA PRO A 33 -4.96 7.39 -20.26
C PRO A 33 -5.10 6.02 -20.91
N LEU A 34 -6.25 5.36 -20.72
CA LEU A 34 -6.53 4.06 -21.33
C LEU A 34 -7.94 4.07 -21.92
N ALA A 35 -8.08 3.59 -23.16
CA ALA A 35 -9.39 3.41 -23.78
C ALA A 35 -10.15 2.23 -23.14
N THR A 36 -9.42 1.17 -22.81
CA THR A 36 -9.93 0.00 -22.07
C THR A 36 -8.87 -0.49 -21.10
N LEU A 37 -9.30 -1.04 -19.96
CA LEU A 37 -8.39 -1.66 -19.02
C LEU A 37 -7.83 -2.97 -19.60
N PRO A 38 -6.53 -3.26 -19.41
CA PRO A 38 -5.97 -4.54 -19.81
C PRO A 38 -6.65 -5.68 -19.05
N SER A 39 -6.84 -6.82 -19.70
CA SER A 39 -7.38 -8.02 -19.05
C SER A 39 -6.31 -8.65 -18.16
N VAL A 40 -6.31 -8.28 -16.89
CA VAL A 40 -5.45 -8.87 -15.85
C VAL A 40 -6.33 -9.73 -14.94
N PRO A 41 -5.87 -10.91 -14.48
CA PRO A 41 -6.65 -11.73 -13.55
C PRO A 41 -7.03 -10.99 -12.28
N GLY A 42 -8.30 -11.12 -11.86
CA GLY A 42 -8.84 -10.43 -10.70
C GLY A 42 -9.67 -9.20 -11.08
N THR A 43 -10.43 -8.68 -10.12
CA THR A 43 -11.21 -7.46 -10.34
C THR A 43 -10.33 -6.24 -10.09
N ASP A 44 -10.65 -5.13 -10.75
CA ASP A 44 -10.04 -3.83 -10.52
C ASP A 44 -9.95 -3.49 -9.01
N LYS A 45 -11.02 -3.76 -8.26
CA LYS A 45 -11.13 -3.46 -6.81
C LYS A 45 -10.18 -4.32 -5.97
N VAL A 46 -9.89 -5.55 -6.40
CA VAL A 46 -8.87 -6.40 -5.77
C VAL A 46 -7.47 -5.85 -6.03
N HIS A 47 -7.19 -5.33 -7.24
CA HIS A 47 -5.92 -4.68 -7.54
C HIS A 47 -5.70 -3.43 -6.68
N HIS A 48 -6.75 -2.61 -6.51
CA HIS A 48 -6.75 -1.46 -5.59
C HIS A 48 -6.43 -1.88 -4.16
N LEU A 49 -7.13 -2.89 -3.63
CA LEU A 49 -6.89 -3.40 -2.28
C LEU A 49 -5.46 -3.93 -2.10
N ILE A 50 -4.95 -4.73 -3.03
CA ILE A 50 -3.60 -5.31 -2.96
C ILE A 50 -2.53 -4.21 -3.09
N GLY A 51 -2.69 -3.28 -4.02
CA GLY A 51 -1.74 -2.19 -4.25
C GLY A 51 -1.58 -1.31 -3.02
N TYR A 52 -2.69 -0.91 -2.41
CA TYR A 52 -2.67 -0.08 -1.20
C TYR A 52 -2.24 -0.86 0.06
N ALA A 53 -2.51 -2.17 0.14
CA ALA A 53 -1.94 -3.01 1.18
C ALA A 53 -0.41 -3.10 1.07
N ALA A 54 0.10 -3.33 -0.14
CA ALA A 54 1.53 -3.37 -0.41
C ALA A 54 2.22 -2.02 -0.13
N LEU A 55 1.54 -0.91 -0.43
CA LEU A 55 2.01 0.45 -0.16
C LEU A 55 2.12 0.74 1.35
N MET A 56 1.10 0.38 2.13
CA MET A 56 1.08 0.65 3.58
C MET A 56 1.98 -0.29 4.38
N PHE A 57 2.16 -1.53 3.91
CA PHE A 57 2.92 -2.55 4.59
C PHE A 57 4.34 -2.11 5.05
N PRO A 58 5.25 -1.59 4.19
CA PRO A 58 6.59 -1.20 4.62
C PRO A 58 6.57 -0.05 5.64
N VAL A 59 5.61 0.88 5.53
CA VAL A 59 5.42 1.99 6.48
C VAL A 59 5.02 1.45 7.85
N ALA A 60 3.99 0.60 7.88
CA ALA A 60 3.47 0.00 9.09
C ALA A 60 4.43 -1.02 9.72
N LEU A 61 5.28 -1.68 8.91
CA LEU A 61 6.28 -2.62 9.40
C LEU A 61 7.42 -1.86 10.08
N ARG A 62 7.89 -0.74 9.48
CA ARG A 62 8.95 0.09 10.05
C ARG A 62 8.51 0.93 11.25
N GLN A 63 7.24 1.32 11.31
CA GLN A 63 6.64 2.17 12.35
C GLN A 63 7.46 3.44 12.67
N PRO A 64 7.76 4.31 11.69
CA PRO A 64 8.30 5.63 12.01
C PRO A 64 7.33 6.41 12.92
N ARG A 65 7.83 7.41 13.67
CA ARG A 65 7.04 8.20 14.65
C ARG A 65 5.71 8.73 14.07
N GLN A 66 5.67 9.01 12.77
CA GLN A 66 4.54 9.63 12.08
C GLN A 66 3.77 8.66 11.16
N TRP A 67 3.90 7.34 11.32
CA TRP A 67 3.30 6.36 10.40
C TRP A 67 1.77 6.53 10.21
N ARG A 68 1.05 6.99 11.24
CA ARG A 68 -0.39 7.28 11.17
C ARG A 68 -0.70 8.43 10.22
N TRP A 69 0.09 9.50 10.30
CA TRP A 69 -0.03 10.66 9.40
C TRP A 69 0.35 10.30 7.97
N ILE A 70 1.34 9.40 7.78
CA ILE A 70 1.67 8.86 6.46
C ILE A 70 0.46 8.09 5.91
N GLY A 71 -0.16 7.20 6.69
CA GLY A 71 -1.36 6.47 6.25
C GLY A 71 -2.52 7.38 5.85
N LEU A 72 -2.79 8.42 6.65
CA LEU A 72 -3.81 9.43 6.32
C LEU A 72 -3.45 10.22 5.05
N ALA A 73 -2.18 10.58 4.87
CA ALA A 73 -1.71 11.25 3.67
C ALA A 73 -1.85 10.37 2.42
N LEU A 74 -1.58 9.06 2.53
CA LEU A 74 -1.77 8.11 1.42
C LEU A 74 -3.26 7.95 1.06
N LEU A 75 -4.16 7.95 2.04
CA LEU A 75 -5.60 7.93 1.80
C LEU A 75 -6.09 9.24 1.14
N ALA A 76 -5.61 10.38 1.60
CA ALA A 76 -5.93 11.67 0.99
C ALA A 76 -5.39 11.76 -0.45
N TYR A 77 -4.16 11.28 -0.67
CA TYR A 77 -3.54 11.20 -1.99
C TYR A 77 -4.35 10.31 -2.95
N SER A 78 -4.76 9.14 -2.46
CA SER A 78 -5.71 8.24 -3.14
C SER A 78 -6.98 8.96 -3.58
N GLY A 79 -7.64 9.70 -2.68
CA GLY A 79 -8.83 10.49 -3.04
C GLY A 79 -8.53 11.58 -4.07
N GLY A 80 -7.34 12.19 -4.00
CA GLY A 80 -6.88 13.14 -5.02
C GLY A 80 -6.73 12.51 -6.41
N ILE A 81 -6.24 11.27 -6.51
CA ILE A 81 -6.16 10.54 -7.79
C ILE A 81 -7.56 10.36 -8.39
N GLU A 82 -8.53 9.88 -7.60
CA GLU A 82 -9.92 9.68 -8.06
C GLU A 82 -10.54 10.98 -8.60
N LEU A 83 -10.24 12.12 -7.96
CA LEU A 83 -10.69 13.43 -8.42
C LEU A 83 -10.01 13.86 -9.72
N VAL A 84 -8.75 13.47 -9.96
CA VAL A 84 -7.98 13.84 -11.16
C VAL A 84 -8.31 12.95 -12.35
N GLN A 85 -8.68 11.69 -12.12
CA GLN A 85 -8.95 10.70 -13.18
C GLN A 85 -9.89 11.18 -14.30
N PRO A 86 -11.03 11.85 -14.02
CA PRO A 86 -11.92 12.39 -15.07
C PRO A 86 -11.23 13.33 -16.06
N TYR A 87 -10.19 14.04 -15.62
CA TYR A 87 -9.45 15.00 -16.45
C TYR A 87 -8.40 14.35 -17.36
N VAL A 88 -8.13 13.05 -17.20
CA VAL A 88 -7.14 12.29 -17.98
C VAL A 88 -7.75 11.09 -18.71
N ASN A 89 -9.04 11.18 -19.05
CA ASN A 89 -9.80 10.13 -19.74
C ASN A 89 -9.83 8.81 -18.93
N ARG A 90 -10.04 8.92 -17.62
CA ARG A 90 -10.27 7.82 -16.69
C ARG A 90 -11.56 8.07 -15.90
N TYR A 91 -12.10 7.02 -15.30
CA TYR A 91 -13.29 7.10 -14.46
C TYR A 91 -12.86 7.08 -13.00
N GLY A 92 -13.15 8.16 -12.27
CA GLY A 92 -13.03 8.17 -10.81
C GLY A 92 -14.22 7.44 -10.19
N GLU A 93 -13.96 6.56 -9.21
CA GLU A 93 -14.96 5.74 -8.56
C GLU A 93 -14.78 5.75 -7.04
N TRP A 94 -15.82 6.15 -6.31
CA TRP A 94 -15.74 6.17 -4.84
C TRP A 94 -15.56 4.78 -4.21
N LEU A 95 -15.96 3.71 -4.91
CA LEU A 95 -15.68 2.34 -4.48
C LEU A 95 -14.20 1.98 -4.59
N ASP A 96 -13.44 2.62 -5.49
CA ASP A 96 -11.98 2.47 -5.56
C ASP A 96 -11.32 3.13 -4.36
N LEU A 97 -11.80 4.30 -3.94
CA LEU A 97 -11.36 4.91 -2.68
C LEU A 97 -11.64 3.99 -1.47
N ALA A 98 -12.79 3.32 -1.44
CA ALA A 98 -13.11 2.36 -0.39
C ALA A 98 -12.18 1.13 -0.42
N ALA A 99 -11.88 0.60 -1.62
CA ALA A 99 -10.94 -0.49 -1.80
C ALA A 99 -9.51 -0.09 -1.38
N ASN A 100 -9.08 1.12 -1.71
CA ASN A 100 -7.79 1.69 -1.31
C ASN A 100 -7.69 1.79 0.22
N ALA A 101 -8.72 2.32 0.88
CA ALA A 101 -8.80 2.42 2.33
C ALA A 101 -8.74 1.04 3.01
N GLY A 102 -9.47 0.06 2.46
CA GLY A 102 -9.40 -1.34 2.89
C GLY A 102 -8.00 -1.93 2.73
N GLY A 103 -7.34 -1.67 1.60
CA GLY A 103 -5.95 -2.05 1.35
C GLY A 103 -5.00 -1.48 2.40
N LEU A 104 -5.04 -0.17 2.66
CA LEU A 104 -4.23 0.47 3.70
C LEU A 104 -4.43 -0.20 5.07
N LEU A 105 -5.67 -0.48 5.45
CA LEU A 105 -6.01 -1.18 6.69
C LEU A 105 -5.42 -2.60 6.73
N CYS A 106 -5.58 -3.38 5.67
CA CYS A 106 -5.02 -4.73 5.56
C CYS A 106 -3.49 -4.73 5.66
N GLY A 107 -2.81 -3.84 4.94
CA GLY A 107 -1.35 -3.71 4.99
C GLY A 107 -0.84 -3.35 6.39
N TRP A 108 -1.57 -2.48 7.09
CA TRP A 108 -1.27 -2.12 8.47
C TRP A 108 -1.47 -3.30 9.45
N LEU A 109 -2.61 -3.99 9.39
CA LEU A 109 -2.91 -5.16 10.23
C LEU A 109 -1.87 -6.27 10.06
N LEU A 110 -1.50 -6.58 8.81
CA LEU A 110 -0.49 -7.59 8.50
C LEU A 110 0.88 -7.23 9.11
N ALA A 111 1.30 -5.97 8.95
CA ALA A 111 2.56 -5.50 9.51
C ALA A 111 2.57 -5.53 11.05
N MET A 112 1.45 -5.21 11.71
CA MET A 112 1.33 -5.33 13.16
C MET A 112 1.42 -6.79 13.64
N ALA A 113 0.75 -7.72 12.96
CA ALA A 113 0.82 -9.13 13.27
C ALA A 113 2.26 -9.66 13.18
N LEU A 114 3.00 -9.28 12.13
CA LEU A 114 4.40 -9.67 11.98
C LEU A 114 5.32 -9.05 13.04
N ASN A 115 5.15 -7.75 13.34
CA ASN A 115 5.93 -7.10 14.40
C ASN A 115 5.65 -7.73 15.78
N PHE A 116 4.40 -8.12 16.05
CA PHE A 116 4.04 -8.85 17.26
C PHE A 116 4.78 -10.19 17.34
N CYS A 117 4.70 -11.02 16.29
CA CYS A 117 5.39 -12.31 16.25
C CYS A 117 6.91 -12.18 16.44
N LEU A 118 7.54 -11.20 15.79
CA LEU A 118 8.97 -10.92 15.97
C LEU A 118 9.30 -10.55 17.44
N SER A 119 8.47 -9.69 18.06
CA SER A 119 8.69 -9.28 19.46
C SER A 119 8.53 -10.41 20.48
N VAL A 120 7.66 -11.39 20.18
CA VAL A 120 7.49 -12.58 21.01
C VAL A 120 8.73 -13.47 20.90
N GLN A 121 9.28 -13.62 19.70
CA GLN A 121 10.47 -14.43 19.47
C GLN A 121 11.72 -13.87 20.13
N ASP A 122 11.92 -12.55 20.09
CA ASP A 122 13.07 -11.89 20.77
C ASP A 122 13.03 -12.04 22.30
N ARG A 123 11.84 -12.21 22.90
CA ARG A 123 11.68 -12.41 24.36
C ARG A 123 11.95 -13.84 24.82
N GLN A 124 12.00 -14.81 23.90
CA GLN A 124 12.19 -16.23 24.21
C GLN A 124 13.66 -16.66 23.99
N GLN A 125 14.54 -15.75 23.56
CA GLN A 125 15.99 -15.93 23.43
C GLN A 125 16.70 -15.22 24.58
#